data_AF-A0A932B2Z8-F1
#
_entry.id   AF-A0A932B2Z8-F1
#
_cell.length_a   1.000
_cell.length_b   1.000
_cell.length_c   1.000
_cell.angle_alpha   90.00
_cell.angle_beta   90.00
_cell.angle_gamma   90.00
#
_symmetry.space_group_name_H-M   'P 1'
#
loop_
_entity.id
_entity.type
_entity.pdbx_description
1 polymer ?
#
loop_
_entity_poly.entity_id
_entity_poly.type
_entity_poly.pdbx_seq_one_letter_code
_entity_poly.pdbx_strand_id
1 'polypeptide(L)' 'PAGGAVFPATLTLAHNTINVDGKPIRLTPGMNVTAEIKTGKRRVIEYLLSPVQSYAKESLRER' A
#
# COMPACT_ATOMS: atom_id res chain seq x y z
N PRO A 1 -26.45 -7.78 -1.32
CA PRO A 1 -25.01 -7.70 -1.64
C PRO A 1 -24.43 -6.36 -1.17
N ALA A 2 -23.69 -6.35 -0.07
CA ALA A 2 -23.06 -5.13 0.46
C ALA A 2 -21.85 -4.77 -0.44
N GLY A 3 -21.95 -3.68 -1.19
CA GLY A 3 -20.85 -3.16 -2.00
C GLY A 3 -19.65 -2.79 -1.12
N GLY A 4 -18.44 -3.12 -1.56
CA GLY A 4 -17.20 -2.75 -0.87
C GLY A 4 -17.01 -1.23 -0.79
N ALA A 5 -16.22 -0.78 0.19
CA ALA A 5 -15.88 0.63 0.35
C ALA A 5 -15.02 1.12 -0.83
N VAL A 6 -15.38 2.26 -1.42
CA VAL A 6 -14.64 2.93 -2.49
C VAL A 6 -13.99 4.19 -1.93
N PHE A 7 -12.70 4.37 -2.18
CA PHE A 7 -11.93 5.51 -1.69
C PHE A 7 -11.34 6.28 -2.88
N PRO A 8 -11.88 7.46 -3.24
CA PRO A 8 -11.29 8.28 -4.30
C PRO A 8 -9.92 8.80 -3.86
N ALA A 9 -8.97 8.82 -4.80
CA ALA A 9 -7.63 9.33 -4.59
C ALA A 9 -7.20 10.23 -5.75
N THR A 10 -6.51 11.33 -5.44
CA THR A 10 -5.89 12.23 -6.42
C THR A 10 -4.39 12.21 -6.22
N LEU A 11 -3.64 12.08 -7.30
CA LEU A 11 -2.18 12.05 -7.29
C LEU A 11 -1.65 13.32 -7.96
N THR A 12 -0.69 13.97 -7.32
CA THR A 12 0.04 15.12 -7.86
C THR A 12 1.52 14.79 -7.85
N LEU A 13 2.20 15.10 -8.95
CA LEU A 13 3.65 14.96 -9.02
C LEU A 13 4.30 16.07 -8.17
N ALA A 14 5.17 15.70 -7.24
CA ALA A 14 5.93 16.66 -6.44
C ALA A 14 6.91 17.47 -7.31
N HIS A 15 7.44 16.84 -8.36
CA HIS A 15 8.38 17.45 -9.30
C HIS A 15 8.00 17.09 -10.73
N ASN A 16 8.21 18.02 -11.66
CA ASN A 16 8.03 17.79 -13.09
C ASN A 16 9.36 17.42 -13.79
N THR A 17 10.36 16.99 -13.02
CA THR A 17 11.65 16.53 -13.51
C THR A 17 11.93 15.12 -13.01
N ILE A 18 12.64 14.35 -13.83
CA ILE A 18 13.17 13.03 -13.50
C ILE A 18 14.68 13.02 -13.75
N ASN A 19 15.41 12.16 -13.06
CA ASN A 19 16.82 11.97 -13.31
C ASN A 19 17.01 10.87 -14.37
N VAL A 20 17.66 11.21 -15.48
CA VAL A 20 18.05 10.27 -16.54
C VAL A 20 19.55 10.45 -16.75
N ASP A 21 20.33 9.39 -16.48
CA ASP A 21 21.78 9.38 -16.63
C ASP A 21 22.50 10.55 -15.92
N GLY A 22 22.03 10.91 -14.72
CA GLY A 22 22.60 11.99 -13.91
C GLY A 22 22.14 13.40 -14.32
N LYS A 23 21.28 13.52 -15.34
CA LYS A 23 20.75 14.79 -15.82
C LYS A 23 19.28 14.96 -15.42
N PRO A 24 18.89 16.11 -14.84
CA PRO A 24 17.49 16.42 -14.60
C PRO A 24 16.80 16.72 -15.93
N ILE A 25 15.87 15.86 -16.35
CA ILE A 25 15.06 16.02 -17.55
C ILE A 25 13.64 16.39 -17.14
N ARG A 26 13.07 17.41 -17.77
CA ARG A 26 11.67 17.79 -17.56
C ARG A 26 10.74 16.77 -18.23
N LEU A 27 9.67 16.38 -17.54
CA LEU A 27 8.62 15.56 -18.12
C LEU A 27 7.97 16.29 -19.30
N THR A 28 7.91 15.62 -20.46
CA THR A 28 7.32 16.15 -21.69
C THR A 28 6.12 15.30 -22.14
N PRO A 29 5.21 15.85 -22.96
CA PRO A 29 4.15 15.07 -23.59
C PRO A 29 4.70 13.83 -24.30
N GLY A 30 3.97 12.71 -24.24
CA GLY A 30 4.37 11.42 -24.80
C GLY A 30 5.08 10.47 -23.82
N MET A 31 5.41 10.93 -22.61
CA MET A 31 5.94 10.07 -21.54
C MET A 31 4.81 9.38 -20.76
N ASN A 32 5.06 8.14 -20.32
CA ASN A 32 4.14 7.41 -19.44
C ASN A 32 4.50 7.62 -17.96
N VAL A 33 3.49 7.81 -17.12
CA VAL A 33 3.62 7.91 -15.66
C VAL A 33 2.79 6.80 -15.03
N THR A 34 3.39 6.04 -14.12
CA THR A 34 2.73 4.96 -13.39
C THR A 34 2.76 5.27 -11.89
N ALA A 35 1.62 5.12 -11.22
CA ALA A 35 1.51 5.26 -9.76
C ALA A 35 0.88 4.00 -9.16
N GLU A 36 1.39 3.57 -8.01
CA GLU A 36 0.91 2.39 -7.28
C GLU A 36 0.51 2.81 -5.86
N ILE A 37 -0.73 2.52 -5.45
CA ILE A 37 -1.22 2.78 -4.09
C ILE A 37 -1.16 1.49 -3.28
N LYS A 38 -0.21 1.40 -2.36
CA LYS A 38 -0.07 0.25 -1.43
C LYS A 38 -0.83 0.54 -0.13
N THR A 39 -2.03 -0.02 0.00
CA THR A 39 -2.94 0.22 1.16
C THR A 39 -2.69 -0.69 2.37
N GLY A 40 -1.53 -1.34 2.45
CA GLY A 40 -1.19 -2.19 3.59
C GLY A 40 0.32 -2.44 3.70
N LYS A 41 0.79 -2.62 4.93
CA LYS A 41 2.11 -3.17 5.25
C LYS A 41 1.89 -4.32 6.20
N ARG A 42 1.72 -5.52 5.67
CA ARG A 42 1.50 -6.70 6.51
C ARG A 42 2.86 -7.30 6.84
N ARG A 43 3.27 -7.26 8.12
CA ARG A 43 4.55 -7.86 8.51
C ARG A 43 4.39 -9.39 8.46
N VAL A 44 5.38 -10.10 7.93
CA VAL A 44 5.35 -11.59 7.86
C VAL A 44 5.07 -12.20 9.24
N ILE A 45 5.61 -11.60 10.31
CA ILE A 45 5.38 -12.02 11.70
C ILE A 45 3.90 -12.04 12.10
N GLU A 46 3.05 -11.20 11.50
CA GLU A 46 1.61 -11.18 11.78
C GLU A 46 0.89 -12.45 11.29
N TYR A 47 1.40 -13.11 10.24
CA TYR A 47 0.88 -14.43 9.82
C TYR A 47 1.32 -15.54 10.76
N LEU A 48 2.55 -15.47 11.26
CA LEU A 48 3.11 -16.49 12.15
C LEU A 48 2.45 -16.45 13.53
N LEU A 49 2.11 -15.25 14.02
CA LEU A 49 1.51 -15.05 15.33
C LEU A 49 -0.02 -15.05 15.32
N SER A 50 -0.67 -15.03 14.15
CA SER A 50 -2.14 -15.09 14.08
C SER A 50 -2.74 -16.33 14.75
N PRO A 51 -2.15 -17.54 14.70
CA PRO A 51 -2.70 -18.70 15.38
C PRO A 51 -2.58 -18.54 16.90
N VAL A 52 -1.43 -18.06 17.40
CA VAL A 52 -1.18 -17.89 18.84
C VAL A 52 -2.14 -16.87 19.45
N GLN A 53 -2.42 -15.77 18.75
CA GLN A 53 -3.43 -14.81 19.17
C GLN A 53 -4.84 -15.42 19.21
N SER A 54 -5.22 -16.24 18.24
CA SER A 54 -6.51 -16.93 18.22
C SER A 54 -6.64 -17.90 19.40
N TYR A 55 -5.64 -18.75 19.63
CA TYR A 55 -5.65 -19.70 20.75
C TYR A 55 -5.71 -19.00 22.11
N ALA A 56 -4.90 -17.94 22.32
CA ALA A 56 -4.94 -17.18 23.57
C ALA A 56 -6.32 -16.57 23.83
N LYS A 57 -7.00 -16.10 22.79
CA LYS A 57 -8.35 -15.52 22.88
C LYS A 57 -9.43 -16.58 23.14
N GLU A 58 -9.29 -17.78 22.58
CA GLU A 58 -10.18 -18.93 22.80
C GLU A 58 -10.05 -19.46 24.24
N SER A 59 -8.81 -19.63 24.74
CA SER A 59 -8.54 -20.16 26.07
C SER A 59 -8.99 -19.23 27.22
N LEU A 60 -9.07 -17.93 26.95
CA LEU A 60 -9.62 -16.94 27.88
C LEU A 60 -11.16 -16.93 27.90
N ARG A 61 -11.82 -17.54 26.92
CA ARG A 61 -13.28 -17.63 26.79
C ARG A 61 -13.87 -18.95 27.32
N GLU A 62 -13.05 -19.97 27.51
CA GLU A 62 -13.45 -21.29 28.03
C GLU A 62 -13.27 -21.46 29.56
N ARG A 63 -13.24 -20.36 30.32
CA ARG A 63 -13.42 -20.41 31.77
C ARG A 63 -14.56 -19.51 32.21
#